data_AF-A0A939LT52-F1
#
_entry.id   AF-A0A939LT52-F1
#
_cell.length_a   1.000
_cell.length_b   1.000
_cell.length_c   1.000
_cell.angle_alpha   90.00
_cell.angle_beta   90.00
_cell.angle_gamma   90.00
#
_symmetry.space_group_name_H-M   'P 1'
#
loop_
_entity.id
_entity.type
_entity.pdbx_description
1 polymer ?
#
loop_
_entity_poly.entity_id
_entity_poly.type
_entity_poly.pdbx_seq_one_letter_code
_entity_poly.pdbx_strand_id
1 'polypeptide(L)'
;MSDQPATNWPSTEAAASAGWTIRSELDPVGSQLSWYHAALAADELELAGRIVRAPVAGTEHEASRRTSLAEALVLVGRPAEARPLLEADGVRPPQPSGPVDWPQVVLGSTYAATGDDGAWAWLTAKLSDVLSPEWRLRLTRVVAAVADHRGDLPVADAAWADVAELGGTSSPRLAQRAALANILRRKREGSPESIIDVVVGAYGTLRGAAVDDAATRNAVMRTAGALNERGDRAGARLLLRVATGMLPRDAAMETALRRSRPEPSRALLVRLAGVGLATSVAVAYVVVRGAASPQTLGAEIRGTTLVLAAVLGLVTRLSSLPGFTMPETRVWRGLRSMRYDPVEARGGTSGISGWLGVAGVLGAVATMVTIAGVLSGATSDGAWPLWATTGGSMVLWLVLTAAGGAGGVLVLRQVRGAVGRRRVARARAEAAARADQLATVCACWDSISTWGADARRYAERHLTIAGPPVPVAVPDSRLRMCPASGLPWLTGPLGQGERFVALKGALRDVDDSPAGRPATQGFYL
;
A
#
# COMPACT_ATOMS: atom_id res chain seq x y z
N MET A 1 -21.31 13.39 -17.86
CA MET A 1 -20.91 13.42 -19.28
C MET A 1 -19.45 13.05 -19.30
N SER A 2 -19.14 11.79 -19.58
CA SER A 2 -17.79 11.25 -19.63
C SER A 2 -17.41 11.03 -21.08
N ASP A 3 -16.44 11.80 -21.56
CA ASP A 3 -15.72 11.49 -22.80
C ASP A 3 -14.78 10.31 -22.49
N GLN A 4 -15.25 9.09 -22.74
CA GLN A 4 -14.34 7.97 -22.95
C GLN A 4 -13.87 8.02 -24.40
N PRO A 5 -12.55 7.96 -24.66
CA PRO A 5 -12.06 7.86 -26.02
C PRO A 5 -12.58 6.55 -26.63
N ALA A 6 -13.33 6.67 -27.73
CA ALA A 6 -13.77 5.55 -28.53
C ALA A 6 -12.54 4.85 -29.12
N THR A 7 -12.07 3.80 -28.45
CA THR A 7 -11.10 2.88 -29.03
C THR A 7 -11.81 2.08 -30.12
N ASN A 8 -11.68 2.54 -31.37
CA ASN A 8 -12.11 1.81 -32.56
C ASN A 8 -11.21 0.58 -32.78
N TRP A 9 -11.31 -0.41 -31.90
CA TRP A 9 -10.78 -1.74 -32.18
C TRP A 9 -11.85 -2.53 -32.93
N PRO A 10 -11.49 -3.27 -33.99
CA PRO A 10 -12.43 -4.19 -34.62
C PRO A 10 -12.95 -5.16 -33.55
N SER A 11 -14.28 -5.34 -33.50
CA SER A 11 -14.87 -6.32 -32.60
C SER A 11 -14.21 -7.69 -32.82
N THR A 12 -14.03 -8.45 -31.75
CA THR A 12 -13.43 -9.80 -31.78
C THR A 12 -14.10 -10.75 -32.78
N GLU A 13 -15.36 -10.48 -33.14
CA GLU A 13 -16.10 -11.18 -34.20
C GLU A 13 -15.51 -10.94 -35.60
N ALA A 14 -15.00 -9.74 -35.89
CA ALA A 14 -14.39 -9.43 -37.18
C ALA A 14 -13.09 -10.21 -37.41
N ALA A 15 -12.25 -10.37 -36.38
CA ALA A 15 -11.01 -11.16 -36.45
C ALA A 15 -11.29 -12.67 -36.59
N ALA A 16 -12.31 -13.19 -35.89
CA ALA A 16 -12.72 -14.59 -36.01
C ALA A 16 -13.34 -14.92 -37.38
N SER A 17 -14.10 -13.98 -37.97
CA SER A 17 -14.74 -14.15 -39.28
C SER A 17 -13.75 -14.13 -40.46
N ALA A 18 -12.55 -13.57 -40.28
CA ALA A 18 -11.56 -13.42 -41.34
C ALA A 18 -10.77 -14.71 -41.67
N GLY A 19 -10.98 -15.82 -40.94
CA GLY A 19 -10.29 -17.08 -41.21
C GLY A 19 -8.76 -17.04 -41.00
N TRP A 20 -8.27 -16.10 -40.17
CA TRP A 20 -6.85 -15.99 -39.82
C TRP A 20 -6.49 -17.16 -38.90
N THR A 21 -6.14 -18.29 -39.51
CA THR A 21 -5.41 -19.35 -38.82
C THR A 21 -3.96 -18.90 -38.75
N ILE A 22 -3.62 -18.18 -37.67
CA ILE A 22 -2.22 -17.89 -37.35
C ILE A 22 -1.55 -19.24 -37.09
N ARG A 23 -0.88 -19.80 -38.10
CA ARG A 23 0.11 -20.87 -37.93
C ARG A 23 1.34 -20.25 -37.28
N SER A 24 1.25 -19.99 -35.99
CA SER A 24 2.40 -19.58 -35.20
C SER A 24 3.00 -20.83 -34.58
N GLU A 25 4.27 -21.07 -34.88
CA GLU A 25 5.06 -22.01 -34.10
C GLU A 25 5.48 -21.32 -32.81
N LEU A 26 5.38 -22.06 -31.71
CA LEU A 26 5.83 -21.56 -30.42
C LEU A 26 7.35 -21.33 -30.49
N ASP A 27 7.80 -20.11 -30.21
CA ASP A 27 9.23 -19.82 -30.05
C ASP A 27 9.62 -20.18 -28.62
N PRO A 28 10.26 -21.34 -28.36
CA PRO A 28 10.55 -21.74 -26.99
C PRO A 28 11.58 -20.81 -26.34
N VAL A 29 12.53 -20.27 -27.11
CA VAL A 29 13.58 -19.37 -26.61
C VAL A 29 12.99 -17.97 -26.37
N GLY A 30 12.30 -17.41 -27.37
CA GLY A 30 11.62 -16.12 -27.24
C GLY A 30 10.56 -16.13 -26.14
N SER A 31 9.81 -17.23 -25.99
CA SER A 31 8.87 -17.41 -24.87
C SER A 31 9.58 -17.47 -23.53
N GLN A 32 10.70 -18.18 -23.40
CA GLN A 32 11.45 -18.23 -22.15
C GLN A 32 11.98 -16.84 -21.75
N LEU A 33 12.53 -16.09 -22.70
CA LEU A 33 12.99 -14.72 -22.46
C LEU A 33 11.82 -13.79 -22.12
N SER A 34 10.69 -13.92 -22.83
CA SER A 34 9.48 -13.16 -22.54
C SER A 34 8.93 -13.46 -21.13
N TRP A 35 8.86 -14.73 -20.73
CA TRP A 35 8.49 -15.12 -19.36
C TRP A 35 9.50 -14.63 -18.32
N TYR A 36 10.79 -14.63 -18.64
CA TYR A 36 11.82 -14.05 -17.78
C TYR A 36 11.57 -12.55 -17.55
N HIS A 37 11.34 -11.78 -18.62
CA HIS A 37 11.07 -10.35 -18.53
C HIS A 37 9.74 -10.08 -17.81
N ALA A 38 8.70 -10.87 -18.07
CA ALA A 38 7.44 -10.82 -17.33
C ALA A 38 7.65 -11.10 -15.84
N ALA A 39 8.46 -12.10 -15.48
CA ALA A 39 8.83 -12.40 -14.09
C ALA A 39 9.71 -11.30 -13.46
N LEU A 40 10.58 -10.63 -14.21
CA LEU A 40 11.32 -9.47 -13.72
C LEU A 40 10.41 -8.26 -13.50
N ALA A 41 9.48 -7.99 -14.41
CA ALA A 41 8.47 -6.94 -14.26
C ALA A 41 7.56 -7.21 -13.05
N ALA A 42 7.34 -8.49 -12.74
CA ALA A 42 6.71 -8.97 -11.52
C ALA A 42 7.52 -8.86 -10.24
N ASP A 43 8.83 -8.61 -10.36
CA ASP A 43 9.81 -8.80 -9.28
C ASP A 43 9.77 -10.21 -8.65
N GLU A 44 9.36 -11.21 -9.43
CA GLU A 44 9.44 -12.63 -9.09
C GLU A 44 10.85 -13.13 -9.44
N LEU A 45 11.86 -12.52 -8.82
CA LEU A 45 13.27 -12.67 -9.23
C LEU A 45 13.79 -14.11 -9.12
N GLU A 46 13.30 -14.87 -8.14
CA GLU A 46 13.61 -16.30 -8.03
C GLU A 46 12.97 -17.13 -9.16
N LEU A 47 11.74 -16.80 -9.53
CA LEU A 47 11.08 -17.42 -10.68
C LEU A 47 11.78 -17.04 -11.98
N ALA A 48 12.17 -15.77 -12.15
CA ALA A 48 12.96 -15.31 -13.29
C ALA A 48 14.26 -16.11 -13.42
N GLY A 49 14.98 -16.31 -12.31
CA GLY A 49 16.18 -17.16 -12.26
C GLY A 49 15.91 -18.63 -12.61
N ARG A 50 14.79 -19.21 -12.12
CA ARG A 50 14.38 -20.58 -12.49
C ARG A 50 14.02 -20.70 -13.96
N ILE A 51 13.26 -19.74 -14.49
CA ILE A 51 12.84 -19.70 -15.90
C ILE A 51 14.09 -19.68 -16.78
N VAL A 52 15.05 -18.78 -16.56
CA VAL A 52 16.24 -18.67 -17.41
C VAL A 52 17.15 -19.89 -17.32
N ARG A 53 17.24 -20.55 -16.15
CA ARG A 53 18.02 -21.79 -16.00
C ARG A 53 17.38 -23.02 -16.66
N ALA A 54 16.08 -22.98 -16.96
CA ALA A 54 15.42 -24.13 -17.58
C ALA A 54 16.07 -24.45 -18.93
N PRO A 55 16.38 -25.72 -19.23
CA PRO A 55 17.00 -26.08 -20.50
C PRO A 55 16.06 -25.75 -21.66
N VAL A 56 16.60 -25.12 -22.71
CA VAL A 56 15.90 -24.87 -23.98
C VAL A 56 16.82 -25.32 -25.10
N ALA A 57 16.25 -25.92 -26.14
CA ALA A 57 17.00 -26.36 -27.31
C ALA A 57 17.43 -25.14 -28.15
N GLY A 58 18.72 -25.08 -28.52
CA GLY A 58 19.29 -24.03 -29.37
C GLY A 58 20.37 -23.21 -28.66
N THR A 59 21.46 -22.90 -29.38
CA THR A 59 22.62 -22.16 -28.85
C THR A 59 22.62 -20.67 -29.19
N GLU A 60 21.76 -20.25 -30.11
CA GLU A 60 21.78 -18.91 -30.73
C GLU A 60 21.55 -17.76 -29.74
N HIS A 61 20.95 -18.03 -28.57
CA HIS A 61 20.62 -17.03 -27.56
C HIS A 61 21.30 -17.27 -26.19
N GLU A 62 22.30 -18.15 -26.12
CA GLU A 62 22.88 -18.59 -24.85
C GLU A 62 23.59 -17.46 -24.09
N ALA A 63 24.25 -16.53 -24.79
CA ALA A 63 24.89 -15.36 -24.17
C ALA A 63 23.85 -14.38 -23.58
N SER A 64 22.76 -14.12 -24.31
CA SER A 64 21.64 -13.29 -23.81
C SER A 64 20.98 -13.91 -22.59
N ARG A 65 20.78 -15.24 -22.59
CA ARG A 65 20.25 -15.98 -21.43
C ARG A 65 21.17 -15.88 -20.23
N ARG A 66 22.49 -16.06 -20.41
CA ARG A 66 23.45 -15.92 -19.31
C ARG A 66 23.51 -14.49 -18.76
N THR A 67 23.41 -13.49 -19.62
CA THR A 67 23.30 -12.08 -19.18
C THR A 67 22.04 -11.83 -18.36
N SER A 68 20.89 -12.32 -18.81
CA SER A 68 19.63 -12.27 -18.06
C SER A 68 19.71 -13.02 -16.73
N LEU A 69 20.34 -14.20 -16.70
CA LEU A 69 20.56 -14.92 -15.43
C LEU A 69 21.44 -14.12 -14.47
N ALA A 70 22.52 -13.53 -14.98
CA ALA A 70 23.42 -12.70 -14.20
C ALA A 70 22.72 -11.46 -13.64
N GLU A 71 21.86 -10.80 -14.42
CA GLU A 71 21.03 -9.68 -13.97
C GLU A 71 20.10 -10.11 -12.82
N ALA A 72 19.35 -11.20 -12.98
CA ALA A 72 18.47 -11.69 -11.92
C ALA A 72 19.25 -12.04 -10.64
N LEU A 73 20.44 -12.63 -10.78
CA LEU A 73 21.32 -12.92 -9.64
C LEU A 73 21.78 -11.64 -8.93
N VAL A 74 22.14 -10.59 -9.66
CA VAL A 74 22.45 -9.26 -9.08
C VAL A 74 21.24 -8.71 -8.33
N LEU A 75 20.05 -8.72 -8.93
CA LEU A 75 18.83 -8.18 -8.33
C LEU A 75 18.39 -8.92 -7.05
N VAL A 76 18.69 -10.22 -6.93
CA VAL A 76 18.43 -11.04 -5.73
C VAL A 76 19.53 -10.87 -4.66
N GLY A 77 20.62 -10.16 -4.96
CA GLY A 77 21.74 -9.98 -4.03
C GLY A 77 22.73 -11.15 -4.03
N ARG A 78 22.85 -11.86 -5.16
CA ARG A 78 23.83 -12.94 -5.40
C ARG A 78 24.85 -12.53 -6.49
N PRO A 79 25.52 -11.37 -6.39
CA PRO A 79 26.42 -10.86 -7.43
C PRO A 79 27.63 -11.79 -7.67
N ALA A 80 28.09 -12.51 -6.64
CA ALA A 80 29.22 -13.43 -6.74
C ALA A 80 28.95 -14.60 -7.72
N GLU A 81 27.69 -15.01 -7.88
CA GLU A 81 27.29 -16.06 -8.82
C GLU A 81 27.05 -15.53 -10.23
N ALA A 82 26.69 -14.24 -10.35
CA ALA A 82 26.47 -13.58 -11.63
C ALA A 82 27.76 -13.36 -12.41
N ARG A 83 28.84 -12.97 -11.71
CA ARG A 83 30.14 -12.65 -12.30
C ARG A 83 30.73 -13.75 -13.21
N PRO A 84 30.90 -15.01 -12.76
CA PRO A 84 31.51 -16.04 -13.60
C PRO A 84 30.70 -16.36 -14.86
N LEU A 85 29.38 -16.12 -14.87
CA LEU A 85 28.54 -16.33 -16.05
C LEU A 85 28.91 -15.37 -17.18
N LEU A 86 29.20 -14.12 -16.83
CA LEU A 86 29.54 -13.05 -17.78
C LEU A 86 31.00 -13.11 -18.22
N GLU A 87 31.91 -13.43 -17.30
CA GLU A 87 33.33 -13.58 -17.61
C GLU A 87 33.59 -14.77 -18.55
N ALA A 88 32.83 -15.87 -18.40
CA ALA A 88 32.88 -17.01 -19.32
C ALA A 88 32.43 -16.65 -20.75
N ASP A 89 31.63 -15.60 -20.92
CA ASP A 89 31.24 -15.06 -22.24
C ASP A 89 32.22 -14.02 -22.79
N GLY A 90 33.36 -13.81 -22.12
CA GLY A 90 34.35 -12.82 -22.53
C GLY A 90 33.90 -11.38 -22.35
N VAL A 91 32.83 -11.14 -21.57
CA VAL A 91 32.40 -9.79 -21.20
C VAL A 91 33.52 -9.15 -20.38
N ARG A 92 34.01 -8.01 -20.86
CA ARG A 92 35.11 -7.29 -20.22
C ARG A 92 34.60 -6.33 -19.15
N PRO A 93 35.39 -6.05 -18.10
CA PRO A 93 35.05 -5.05 -17.10
C PRO A 93 34.71 -3.69 -17.74
N PRO A 94 33.81 -2.91 -17.11
CA PRO A 94 33.38 -1.63 -17.64
C PRO A 94 34.56 -0.69 -17.87
N GLN A 95 34.61 -0.04 -19.04
CA GLN A 95 35.57 1.02 -19.33
C GLN A 95 34.95 2.40 -19.15
N PRO A 96 35.69 3.41 -18.64
CA PRO A 96 35.15 4.74 -18.35
C PRO A 96 34.53 5.44 -19.56
N SER A 97 35.14 5.31 -20.74
CA SER A 97 34.80 6.05 -21.95
C SER A 97 34.12 5.22 -23.05
N GLY A 98 33.76 3.97 -22.76
CA GLY A 98 33.13 3.07 -23.74
C GLY A 98 31.61 3.27 -23.88
N PRO A 99 31.00 2.78 -24.98
CA PRO A 99 29.55 2.69 -25.09
C PRO A 99 28.99 1.77 -23.99
N VAL A 100 27.77 2.06 -23.52
CA VAL A 100 27.11 1.28 -22.47
C VAL A 100 26.46 0.06 -23.11
N ASP A 101 27.02 -1.12 -22.84
CA ASP A 101 26.39 -2.40 -23.18
C ASP A 101 25.83 -3.08 -21.93
N TRP A 102 24.68 -3.75 -22.06
CA TRP A 102 23.96 -4.30 -20.90
C TRP A 102 24.75 -5.38 -20.16
N PRO A 103 25.41 -6.36 -20.81
CA PRO A 103 26.30 -7.30 -20.14
C PRO A 103 27.41 -6.61 -19.34
N GLN A 104 27.97 -5.50 -19.84
CA GLN A 104 28.98 -4.71 -19.10
C GLN A 104 28.38 -4.01 -17.89
N VAL A 105 27.15 -3.49 -18.00
CA VAL A 105 26.40 -2.93 -16.86
C VAL A 105 26.21 -3.99 -15.78
N VAL A 106 25.73 -5.18 -16.16
CA VAL A 106 25.52 -6.28 -15.19
C VAL A 106 26.85 -6.70 -14.57
N LEU A 107 27.92 -6.86 -15.36
CA LEU A 107 29.24 -7.21 -14.85
C LEU A 107 29.77 -6.14 -13.89
N GLY A 108 29.74 -4.86 -14.29
CA GLY A 108 30.12 -3.74 -13.43
C GLY A 108 29.32 -3.70 -12.13
N SER A 109 28.04 -4.08 -12.18
CA SER A 109 27.18 -4.19 -11.00
C SER A 109 27.61 -5.32 -10.06
N THR A 110 28.13 -6.44 -10.60
CA THR A 110 28.73 -7.49 -9.76
C THR A 110 29.97 -7.00 -9.03
N TYR A 111 30.86 -6.29 -9.72
CA TYR A 111 32.07 -5.70 -9.13
C TYR A 111 31.71 -4.66 -8.06
N ALA A 112 30.82 -3.73 -8.39
CA ALA A 112 30.35 -2.70 -7.48
C ALA A 112 29.72 -3.29 -6.22
N ALA A 113 28.88 -4.31 -6.37
CA ALA A 113 28.26 -4.99 -5.23
C ALA A 113 29.31 -5.69 -4.34
N THR A 114 30.38 -6.24 -4.91
CA THR A 114 31.48 -6.84 -4.14
C THR A 114 32.47 -5.84 -3.53
N GLY A 115 32.22 -4.53 -3.65
CA GLY A 115 33.03 -3.49 -3.00
C GLY A 115 33.95 -2.69 -3.93
N ASP A 116 33.89 -2.90 -5.25
CA ASP A 116 34.68 -2.09 -6.19
C ASP A 116 34.08 -0.68 -6.35
N ASP A 117 34.73 0.32 -5.74
CA ASP A 117 34.30 1.71 -5.77
C ASP A 117 34.43 2.35 -7.16
N GLY A 118 35.37 1.89 -7.99
CA GLY A 118 35.52 2.36 -9.37
C GLY A 118 34.36 1.90 -10.24
N ALA A 119 33.97 0.63 -10.11
CA ALA A 119 32.79 0.09 -10.77
C ALA A 119 31.50 0.78 -10.28
N TRP A 120 31.40 1.08 -8.98
CA TRP A 120 30.27 1.82 -8.41
C TRP A 120 30.16 3.25 -8.95
N ALA A 121 31.27 3.98 -9.00
CA ALA A 121 31.33 5.33 -9.57
C ALA A 121 30.97 5.32 -11.07
N TRP A 122 31.46 4.33 -11.82
CA TRP A 122 31.10 4.17 -13.23
C TRP A 122 29.59 3.92 -13.40
N LEU A 123 29.02 2.98 -12.63
CA LEU A 123 27.61 2.60 -12.74
C LEU A 123 26.67 3.78 -12.44
N THR A 124 26.98 4.55 -11.39
CA THR A 124 26.20 5.73 -11.00
C THR A 124 26.35 6.88 -12.00
N ALA A 125 27.54 7.09 -12.59
CA ALA A 125 27.72 8.06 -13.67
C ALA A 125 26.85 7.73 -14.89
N LYS A 126 26.71 6.44 -15.23
CA LYS A 126 25.89 6.00 -16.38
C LYS A 126 24.39 6.23 -16.22
N LEU A 127 23.86 6.47 -15.02
CA LEU A 127 22.44 6.83 -14.86
C LEU A 127 22.05 8.11 -15.60
N SER A 128 23.00 9.03 -15.77
CA SER A 128 22.77 10.32 -16.45
C SER A 128 22.95 10.23 -17.97
N ASP A 129 23.68 9.23 -18.46
CA ASP A 129 23.99 9.03 -19.89
C ASP A 129 22.84 8.33 -20.66
N VAL A 130 21.89 7.73 -19.94
CA VAL A 130 20.82 6.90 -20.53
C VAL A 130 19.57 7.72 -20.82
N LEU A 131 19.23 7.84 -22.11
CA LEU A 131 18.06 8.59 -22.58
C LEU A 131 16.78 7.76 -22.70
N SER A 132 16.90 6.45 -22.93
CA SER A 132 15.72 5.57 -23.05
C SER A 132 15.06 5.34 -21.68
N PRO A 133 13.74 5.57 -21.53
CA PRO A 133 13.02 5.34 -20.27
C PRO A 133 13.13 3.89 -19.76
N GLU A 134 13.06 2.91 -20.66
CA GLU A 134 13.16 1.49 -20.32
C GLU A 134 14.55 1.15 -19.78
N TRP A 135 15.60 1.58 -20.48
CA TRP A 135 16.98 1.41 -20.03
C TRP A 135 17.24 2.12 -18.71
N ARG A 136 16.69 3.33 -18.54
CA ARG A 136 16.82 4.08 -17.29
C ARG A 136 16.16 3.34 -16.15
N LEU A 137 14.95 2.80 -16.33
CA LEU A 137 14.27 1.99 -15.32
C LEU A 137 15.11 0.76 -14.96
N ARG A 138 15.58 0.01 -15.96
CA ARG A 138 16.37 -1.22 -15.75
C ARG A 138 17.69 -0.93 -15.03
N LEU A 139 18.44 0.09 -15.47
CA LEU A 139 19.68 0.52 -14.83
C LEU A 139 19.43 1.01 -13.39
N THR A 140 18.38 1.80 -13.16
CA THR A 140 18.04 2.30 -11.81
C THR A 140 17.71 1.14 -10.88
N ARG A 141 17.01 0.08 -11.34
CA ARG A 141 16.77 -1.12 -10.54
C ARG A 141 18.07 -1.82 -10.14
N VAL A 142 19.02 -1.93 -11.07
CA VAL A 142 20.32 -2.54 -10.80
C VAL A 142 21.13 -1.69 -9.82
N VAL A 143 21.19 -0.38 -10.00
CA VAL A 143 21.82 0.55 -9.05
C VAL A 143 21.21 0.43 -7.66
N ALA A 144 19.89 0.38 -7.57
CA ALA A 144 19.19 0.23 -6.30
C ALA A 144 19.54 -1.09 -5.59
N ALA A 145 19.61 -2.21 -6.33
CA ALA A 145 20.00 -3.51 -5.79
C ALA A 145 21.48 -3.55 -5.35
N VAL A 146 22.38 -2.92 -6.11
CA VAL A 146 23.81 -2.82 -5.76
C VAL A 146 23.99 -1.95 -4.51
N ALA A 147 23.31 -0.81 -4.43
CA ALA A 147 23.34 0.05 -3.24
C ALA A 147 22.81 -0.67 -1.99
N ASP A 148 21.69 -1.41 -2.12
CA ASP A 148 21.14 -2.27 -1.06
C ASP A 148 22.22 -3.26 -0.57
N HIS A 149 22.92 -3.94 -1.49
CA HIS A 149 23.93 -4.94 -1.16
C HIS A 149 25.19 -4.34 -0.52
N ARG A 150 25.60 -3.15 -0.96
CA ARG A 150 26.72 -2.39 -0.37
C ARG A 150 26.38 -1.79 1.00
N GLY A 151 25.10 -1.76 1.38
CA GLY A 151 24.64 -1.06 2.57
C GLY A 151 24.61 0.47 2.41
N ASP A 152 24.67 0.99 1.18
CA ASP A 152 24.48 2.42 0.88
C ASP A 152 22.98 2.74 0.81
N LEU A 153 22.37 2.70 2.00
CA LEU A 153 20.93 2.81 2.17
C LEU A 153 20.34 4.11 1.59
N PRO A 154 20.97 5.29 1.74
CA PRO A 154 20.46 6.52 1.12
C PRO A 154 20.38 6.46 -0.40
N VAL A 155 21.40 5.91 -1.06
CA VAL A 155 21.40 5.76 -2.53
C VAL A 155 20.40 4.70 -2.96
N ALA A 156 20.29 3.59 -2.23
CA ALA A 156 19.32 2.55 -2.50
C ALA A 156 17.88 3.10 -2.42
N ASP A 157 17.57 3.82 -1.35
CA ASP A 157 16.24 4.42 -1.16
C ASP A 157 15.96 5.47 -2.26
N ALA A 158 16.93 6.31 -2.63
CA ALA A 158 16.77 7.26 -3.74
C ALA A 158 16.46 6.54 -5.07
N ALA A 159 17.26 5.53 -5.42
CA ALA A 159 17.07 4.77 -6.65
C ALA A 159 15.74 3.99 -6.67
N TRP A 160 15.30 3.41 -5.54
CA TRP A 160 13.99 2.74 -5.45
C TRP A 160 12.80 3.70 -5.59
N ALA A 161 12.92 4.93 -5.11
CA ALA A 161 11.92 5.96 -5.37
C ALA A 161 11.88 6.35 -6.85
N ASP A 162 13.04 6.51 -7.49
CA ASP A 162 13.13 6.84 -8.91
C ASP A 162 12.57 5.71 -9.80
N VAL A 163 12.79 4.43 -9.44
CA VAL A 163 12.15 3.27 -10.09
C VAL A 163 10.63 3.38 -10.05
N ALA A 164 10.06 3.88 -8.95
CA ALA A 164 8.62 4.04 -8.82
C ALA A 164 8.07 5.17 -9.70
N GLU A 165 8.79 6.29 -9.79
CA GLU A 165 8.45 7.41 -10.66
C GLU A 165 8.52 7.03 -12.15
N LEU A 166 9.45 6.15 -12.52
CA LEU A 166 9.59 5.59 -13.87
C LEU A 166 8.57 4.49 -14.22
N GLY A 167 7.56 4.25 -13.36
CA GLY A 167 6.48 3.30 -13.62
C GLY A 167 6.76 1.85 -13.17
N GLY A 168 7.86 1.59 -12.46
CA GLY A 168 8.29 0.25 -12.06
C GLY A 168 7.57 -0.37 -10.85
N THR A 169 6.37 0.07 -10.46
CA THR A 169 5.70 -0.41 -9.23
C THR A 169 4.75 -1.60 -9.43
N SER A 170 4.85 -2.32 -10.55
CA SER A 170 3.97 -3.45 -10.87
C SER A 170 4.07 -4.62 -9.89
N SER A 171 5.12 -4.70 -9.07
CA SER A 171 5.30 -5.77 -8.09
C SER A 171 5.09 -5.35 -6.64
N PRO A 172 4.59 -6.26 -5.77
CA PRO A 172 4.46 -6.00 -4.34
C PRO A 172 5.78 -5.61 -3.65
N ARG A 173 6.92 -6.14 -4.10
CA ARG A 173 8.23 -5.92 -3.46
C ARG A 173 8.88 -4.61 -3.91
N LEU A 174 8.77 -4.25 -5.19
CA LEU A 174 9.16 -2.92 -5.67
C LEU A 174 8.27 -1.85 -5.06
N ALA A 175 6.97 -2.08 -5.01
CA ALA A 175 6.03 -1.19 -4.32
C ALA A 175 6.38 -1.02 -2.84
N GLN A 176 6.84 -2.09 -2.17
CA GLN A 176 7.30 -2.02 -0.78
C GLN A 176 8.53 -1.12 -0.63
N ARG A 177 9.55 -1.32 -1.48
CA ARG A 177 10.79 -0.54 -1.48
C ARG A 177 10.54 0.93 -1.84
N ALA A 178 9.73 1.18 -2.85
CA ALA A 178 9.29 2.50 -3.26
C ALA A 178 8.52 3.23 -2.15
N ALA A 179 7.55 2.56 -1.52
CA ALA A 179 6.78 3.13 -0.42
C ALA A 179 7.66 3.46 0.79
N LEU A 180 8.59 2.57 1.14
CA LEU A 180 9.61 2.78 2.17
C LEU A 180 10.45 4.03 1.86
N ALA A 181 11.04 4.08 0.66
CA ALA A 181 11.88 5.18 0.21
C ALA A 181 11.16 6.53 0.19
N ASN A 182 9.94 6.57 -0.36
CA ASN A 182 9.13 7.79 -0.42
C ASN A 182 8.83 8.32 0.99
N ILE A 183 8.50 7.43 1.93
CA ILE A 183 8.26 7.83 3.31
C ILE A 183 9.56 8.35 3.95
N LEU A 184 10.70 7.68 3.76
CA LEU A 184 11.98 8.11 4.33
C LEU A 184 12.45 9.47 3.77
N ARG A 185 12.22 9.74 2.47
CA ARG A 185 12.57 11.00 1.80
C ARG A 185 11.60 12.15 2.12
N ARG A 186 10.51 11.92 2.87
CA ARG A 186 9.52 12.96 3.16
C ARG A 186 10.16 14.15 3.86
N LYS A 187 9.75 15.37 3.49
CA LYS A 187 10.13 16.59 4.21
C LYS A 187 9.41 16.65 5.56
N ARG A 188 10.06 16.17 6.63
CA ARG A 188 9.46 16.11 7.98
C ARG A 188 9.05 17.48 8.54
N GLU A 189 9.71 18.55 8.10
CA GLU A 189 9.41 19.94 8.46
C GLU A 189 8.60 20.68 7.38
N GLY A 190 8.15 19.96 6.35
CA GLY A 190 7.32 20.50 5.28
C GLY A 190 5.87 20.77 5.71
N SER A 191 5.03 21.11 4.73
CA SER A 191 3.60 21.29 4.96
C SER A 191 2.94 19.96 5.36
N PRO A 192 1.94 19.97 6.28
CA PRO A 192 1.17 18.77 6.62
C PRO A 192 0.58 18.07 5.39
N GLU A 193 0.16 18.82 4.39
CA GLU A 193 -0.40 18.34 3.13
C GLU A 193 0.62 17.48 2.38
N SER A 194 1.86 17.97 2.22
CA SER A 194 2.92 17.21 1.55
C SER A 194 3.25 15.89 2.25
N ILE A 195 3.19 15.85 3.58
CA ILE A 195 3.41 14.63 4.37
C ILE A 195 2.24 13.65 4.18
N ILE A 196 1.01 14.15 4.15
CA ILE A 196 -0.17 13.32 3.87
C ILE A 196 -0.07 12.70 2.48
N ASP A 197 0.24 13.51 1.47
CA ASP A 197 0.34 13.07 0.08
C ASP A 197 1.39 11.97 -0.08
N VAL A 198 2.56 12.11 0.57
CA VAL A 198 3.60 11.08 0.55
C VAL A 198 3.13 9.78 1.22
N VAL A 199 2.51 9.83 2.41
CA VAL A 199 2.12 8.61 3.14
C VAL A 199 0.91 7.94 2.48
N VAL A 200 -0.06 8.72 2.00
CA VAL A 200 -1.21 8.22 1.25
C VAL A 200 -0.78 7.68 -0.11
N GLY A 201 0.13 8.36 -0.80
CA GLY A 201 0.75 7.90 -2.04
C GLY A 201 1.48 6.58 -1.84
N ALA A 202 2.31 6.45 -0.81
CA ALA A 202 2.99 5.22 -0.44
C ALA A 202 2.01 4.07 -0.16
N TYR A 203 0.92 4.33 0.58
CA TYR A 203 -0.16 3.35 0.75
C TYR A 203 -0.82 2.99 -0.58
N GLY A 204 -1.07 3.97 -1.45
CA GLY A 204 -1.60 3.78 -2.80
C GLY A 204 -0.72 2.88 -3.65
N THR A 205 0.60 3.08 -3.62
CA THR A 205 1.60 2.22 -4.29
C THR A 205 1.53 0.78 -3.77
N LEU A 206 1.52 0.60 -2.45
CA LEU A 206 1.40 -0.74 -1.83
C LEU A 206 0.09 -1.44 -2.19
N ARG A 207 -1.00 -0.68 -2.22
CA ARG A 207 -2.33 -1.20 -2.57
C ARG A 207 -2.44 -1.53 -4.05
N GLY A 208 -1.91 -0.67 -4.92
CA GLY A 208 -1.95 -0.86 -6.38
C GLY A 208 -1.18 -2.10 -6.83
N ALA A 209 -0.10 -2.44 -6.13
CA ALA A 209 0.70 -3.63 -6.42
C ALA A 209 0.19 -4.91 -5.74
N ALA A 210 -0.75 -4.81 -4.82
CA ALA A 210 -1.27 -5.95 -4.07
C ALA A 210 -2.52 -6.54 -4.74
N VAL A 211 -2.59 -7.86 -4.83
CA VAL A 211 -3.72 -8.58 -5.44
C VAL A 211 -5.00 -8.47 -4.60
N ASP A 212 -4.86 -8.34 -3.28
CA ASP A 212 -5.99 -8.21 -2.37
C ASP A 212 -5.65 -7.40 -1.11
N ASP A 213 -6.66 -7.19 -0.26
CA ASP A 213 -6.50 -6.50 1.01
C ASP A 213 -5.55 -7.25 1.96
N ALA A 214 -5.44 -8.58 1.89
CA ALA A 214 -4.54 -9.35 2.75
C ALA A 214 -3.07 -9.12 2.36
N ALA A 215 -2.76 -9.16 1.07
CA ALA A 215 -1.47 -8.83 0.51
C ALA A 215 -1.11 -7.37 0.80
N THR A 216 -2.06 -6.44 0.69
CA THR A 216 -1.86 -5.03 1.05
C THR A 216 -1.49 -4.89 2.53
N ARG A 217 -2.23 -5.56 3.43
CA ARG A 217 -1.94 -5.57 4.88
C ARG A 217 -0.53 -6.07 5.16
N ASN A 218 -0.14 -7.19 4.55
CA ASN A 218 1.19 -7.78 4.72
C ASN A 218 2.29 -6.84 4.20
N ALA A 219 2.08 -6.22 3.03
CA ALA A 219 3.03 -5.26 2.47
C ALA A 219 3.18 -4.01 3.34
N VAL A 220 2.08 -3.46 3.85
CA VAL A 220 2.09 -2.36 4.83
C VAL A 220 2.82 -2.74 6.10
N MET A 221 2.56 -3.93 6.67
CA MET A 221 3.20 -4.40 7.89
C MET A 221 4.71 -4.59 7.72
N ARG A 222 5.15 -5.15 6.59
CA ARG A 222 6.60 -5.27 6.27
C ARG A 222 7.24 -3.90 6.05
N THR A 223 6.58 -2.99 5.35
CA THR A 223 7.07 -1.62 5.13
C THR A 223 7.20 -0.87 6.46
N ALA A 224 6.21 -0.98 7.34
CA ALA A 224 6.26 -0.38 8.68
C ALA A 224 7.36 -1.01 9.56
N GLY A 225 7.60 -2.32 9.43
CA GLY A 225 8.74 -3.00 10.05
C GLY A 225 10.08 -2.40 9.59
N ALA A 226 10.29 -2.34 8.28
CA ALA A 226 11.50 -1.77 7.68
C ALA A 226 11.70 -0.30 8.06
N LEU A 227 10.64 0.52 8.09
CA LEU A 227 10.71 1.90 8.57
C LEU A 227 11.19 1.98 10.03
N ASN A 228 10.72 1.09 10.90
CA ASN A 228 11.18 1.05 12.30
C ASN A 228 12.64 0.61 12.41
N GLU A 229 13.07 -0.39 11.62
CA GLU A 229 14.47 -0.85 11.55
C GLU A 229 15.41 0.27 11.09
N ARG A 230 14.95 1.10 10.14
CA ARG A 230 15.64 2.32 9.68
C ARG A 230 15.52 3.51 10.66
N GLY A 231 14.91 3.32 11.83
CA GLY A 231 14.76 4.35 12.87
C GLY A 231 13.60 5.33 12.65
N ASP A 232 12.86 5.25 11.55
CA ASP A 232 11.74 6.14 11.23
C ASP A 232 10.40 5.63 11.79
N ARG A 233 10.31 5.66 13.12
CA ARG A 233 9.10 5.25 13.85
C ARG A 233 7.89 6.13 13.51
N ALA A 234 8.09 7.41 13.18
CA ALA A 234 7.01 8.31 12.81
C ALA A 234 6.39 7.94 11.46
N GLY A 235 7.22 7.65 10.46
CA GLY A 235 6.78 7.16 9.16
C GLY A 235 6.02 5.85 9.27
N ALA A 236 6.56 4.87 10.02
CA ALA A 236 5.91 3.58 10.25
C ALA A 236 4.50 3.75 10.85
N ARG A 237 4.37 4.62 11.86
CA ARG A 237 3.09 4.94 12.51
C ARG A 237 2.12 5.59 11.54
N LEU A 238 2.57 6.61 10.79
CA LEU A 238 1.72 7.30 9.81
C LEU A 238 1.19 6.32 8.75
N LEU A 239 2.05 5.45 8.21
CA LEU A 239 1.64 4.42 7.25
C LEU A 239 0.60 3.46 7.83
N LEU A 240 0.85 2.91 9.02
CA LEU A 240 -0.12 2.05 9.73
C LEU A 240 -1.45 2.77 9.99
N ARG A 241 -1.40 4.07 10.31
CA ARG A 241 -2.58 4.89 10.55
C ARG A 241 -3.40 5.11 9.27
N VAL A 242 -2.75 5.42 8.16
CA VAL A 242 -3.41 5.51 6.85
C VAL A 242 -4.04 4.17 6.49
N ALA A 243 -3.27 3.08 6.55
CA ALA A 243 -3.75 1.76 6.17
C ALA A 243 -4.92 1.28 7.04
N THR A 244 -4.89 1.48 8.37
CA THR A 244 -6.04 1.16 9.25
C THR A 244 -7.27 2.04 8.99
N GLY A 245 -7.08 3.20 8.35
CA GLY A 245 -8.16 4.08 7.89
C GLY A 245 -8.66 3.76 6.47
N MET A 246 -7.92 2.97 5.69
CA MET A 246 -8.23 2.68 4.28
C MET A 246 -8.46 1.20 3.96
N LEU A 247 -8.18 0.29 4.89
CA LEU A 247 -8.46 -1.14 4.79
C LEU A 247 -9.57 -1.58 5.75
N PRO A 248 -10.24 -2.71 5.46
CA PRO A 248 -11.10 -3.37 6.45
C PRO A 248 -10.37 -3.62 7.77
N ARG A 249 -11.12 -3.60 8.88
CA ARG A 249 -10.54 -3.79 10.21
C ARG A 249 -9.82 -5.14 10.32
N ASP A 250 -8.59 -5.06 10.82
CA ASP A 250 -7.71 -6.21 11.02
C ASP A 250 -7.04 -6.12 12.39
N ALA A 251 -7.12 -7.21 13.17
CA ALA A 251 -6.62 -7.23 14.53
C ALA A 251 -5.09 -7.12 14.62
N ALA A 252 -4.36 -7.65 13.63
CA ALA A 252 -2.90 -7.61 13.62
C ALA A 252 -2.40 -6.17 13.36
N MET A 253 -2.94 -5.49 12.35
CA MET A 253 -2.64 -4.08 12.08
C MET A 253 -3.08 -3.17 13.22
N GLU A 254 -4.25 -3.38 13.82
CA GLU A 254 -4.67 -2.60 14.98
C GLU A 254 -3.72 -2.80 16.17
N THR A 255 -3.23 -4.03 16.38
CA THR A 255 -2.29 -4.34 17.45
C THR A 255 -0.92 -3.72 17.18
N ALA A 256 -0.43 -3.78 15.94
CA ALA A 256 0.78 -3.08 15.51
C ALA A 256 0.66 -1.56 15.69
N LEU A 257 -0.48 -0.98 15.32
CA LEU A 257 -0.76 0.44 15.55
C LEU A 257 -0.84 0.79 17.04
N ARG A 258 -1.44 -0.09 17.88
CA ARG A 258 -1.51 0.10 19.33
C ARG A 258 -0.13 0.08 19.97
N ARG A 259 0.70 -0.91 19.64
CA ARG A 259 2.09 -1.04 20.12
C ARG A 259 2.97 0.13 19.68
N SER A 260 2.67 0.67 18.51
CA SER A 260 3.38 1.84 17.98
C SER A 260 2.75 3.18 18.39
N ARG A 261 1.74 3.24 19.27
CA ARG A 261 1.22 4.55 19.69
C ARG A 261 2.32 5.36 20.39
N PRO A 262 2.42 6.68 20.11
CA PRO A 262 3.28 7.52 20.92
C PRO A 262 2.74 7.48 22.35
N GLU A 263 3.55 6.97 23.29
CA GLU A 263 3.26 7.14 24.71
C GLU A 263 3.17 8.64 24.99
N PRO A 264 2.20 9.10 25.79
CA PRO A 264 2.13 10.49 26.17
C PRO A 264 3.45 10.84 26.86
N SER A 265 4.16 11.85 26.36
CA SER A 265 5.41 12.27 27.00
C SER A 265 5.12 12.63 28.46
N ARG A 266 6.05 12.35 29.37
CA ARG A 266 5.95 12.81 30.77
C ARG A 266 5.62 14.30 30.83
N ALA A 267 6.17 15.11 29.92
CA ALA A 267 5.84 16.52 29.77
C ALA A 267 4.37 16.80 29.41
N LEU A 268 3.76 16.03 28.50
CA LEU A 268 2.33 16.15 28.21
C LEU A 268 1.49 15.75 29.43
N LEU A 269 1.85 14.66 30.12
CA LEU A 269 1.15 14.22 31.33
C LEU A 269 1.24 15.27 32.44
N VAL A 270 2.41 15.85 32.67
CA VAL A 270 2.62 16.94 33.64
C VAL A 270 1.80 18.18 33.25
N ARG A 271 1.76 18.56 31.96
CA ARG A 271 0.91 19.67 31.48
C ARG A 271 -0.57 19.39 31.69
N LEU A 272 -1.04 18.18 31.37
CA LEU A 272 -2.43 17.78 31.59
C LEU A 272 -2.78 17.73 33.09
N ALA A 273 -1.86 17.24 33.92
CA ALA A 273 -2.02 17.23 35.37
C ALA A 273 -2.07 18.65 35.94
N GLY A 274 -1.21 19.56 35.46
CA GLY A 274 -1.23 20.98 35.85
C GLY A 274 -2.53 21.69 35.45
N VAL A 275 -3.04 21.43 34.24
CA VAL A 275 -4.35 21.94 33.81
C VAL A 275 -5.48 21.34 34.66
N GLY A 276 -5.43 20.04 34.95
CA GLY A 276 -6.37 19.39 35.85
C GLY A 276 -6.38 20.01 37.25
N LEU A 277 -5.20 20.21 37.84
CA LEU A 277 -5.02 20.85 39.14
C LEU A 277 -5.59 22.27 39.16
N ALA A 278 -5.23 23.10 38.16
CA ALA A 278 -5.75 24.46 38.04
C ALA A 278 -7.28 24.50 37.94
N THR A 279 -7.86 23.50 37.27
CA THR A 279 -9.32 23.34 37.17
C THR A 279 -9.94 22.98 38.49
N SER A 280 -9.38 21.99 39.20
CA SER A 280 -9.86 21.57 40.51
C SER A 280 -9.83 22.74 41.50
N VAL A 281 -8.78 23.56 41.46
CA VAL A 281 -8.66 24.78 42.27
C VAL A 281 -9.73 25.81 41.89
N ALA A 282 -9.97 26.05 40.59
CA ALA A 282 -10.99 26.99 40.14
C ALA A 282 -12.42 26.55 40.53
N VAL A 283 -12.73 25.26 40.39
CA VAL A 283 -14.03 24.70 40.80
C VAL A 283 -14.20 24.76 42.31
N ALA A 284 -13.17 24.38 43.08
CA ALA A 284 -13.20 24.49 44.53
C ALA A 284 -13.41 25.95 44.97
N TYR A 285 -12.74 26.90 44.32
CA TYR A 285 -12.92 28.33 44.57
C TYR A 285 -14.37 28.80 44.32
N VAL A 286 -14.97 28.41 43.20
CA VAL A 286 -16.39 28.74 42.88
C VAL A 286 -17.36 28.15 43.91
N VAL A 287 -17.11 26.91 44.34
CA VAL A 287 -17.93 26.24 45.38
C VAL A 287 -17.79 26.93 46.74
N VAL A 288 -16.56 27.27 47.15
CA VAL A 288 -16.28 27.95 48.43
C VAL A 288 -16.85 29.37 48.45
N ARG A 289 -16.84 30.07 47.30
CA ARG A 289 -17.35 31.45 47.21
C ARG A 289 -18.88 31.55 47.27
N GLY A 290 -19.58 30.41 47.26
CA GLY A 290 -21.02 30.35 47.49
C GLY A 290 -21.79 31.19 46.49
N ALA A 291 -21.90 30.73 45.24
CA ALA A 291 -22.76 31.40 44.26
C ALA A 291 -24.19 31.47 44.83
N ALA A 292 -24.65 32.70 45.09
CA ALA A 292 -25.85 33.00 45.88
C ALA A 292 -27.18 32.55 45.23
N SER A 293 -27.14 31.90 44.07
CA SER A 293 -28.30 31.28 43.46
C SER A 293 -27.94 30.01 42.66
N PRO A 294 -28.80 28.97 42.64
CA PRO A 294 -28.59 27.76 41.84
C PRO A 294 -28.41 28.04 40.34
N GLN A 295 -28.96 29.16 39.85
CA GLN A 295 -28.90 29.57 38.45
C GLN A 295 -27.52 30.14 38.05
N THR A 296 -26.85 30.86 38.96
CA THR A 296 -25.50 31.42 38.71
C THR A 296 -24.43 30.31 38.75
N LEU A 297 -24.58 29.35 39.65
CA LEU A 297 -23.70 28.19 39.81
C LEU A 297 -23.65 27.32 38.52
N GLY A 298 -24.80 27.15 37.85
CA GLY A 298 -24.89 26.42 36.58
C GLY A 298 -24.29 27.17 35.38
N ALA A 299 -24.21 28.49 35.41
CA ALA A 299 -23.58 29.31 34.37
C ALA A 299 -22.04 29.35 34.54
N GLU A 300 -21.55 29.49 35.77
CA GLU A 300 -20.11 29.51 36.07
C GLU A 300 -19.43 28.16 35.83
N ILE A 301 -20.09 27.04 36.17
CA ILE A 301 -19.59 25.69 35.86
C ILE A 301 -19.50 25.48 34.34
N ARG A 302 -20.50 25.95 33.57
CA ARG A 302 -20.47 25.89 32.10
C ARG A 302 -19.34 26.74 31.51
N GLY A 303 -19.13 27.95 32.02
CA GLY A 303 -18.02 28.82 31.59
C GLY A 303 -16.65 28.20 31.85
N THR A 304 -16.42 27.69 33.06
CA THR A 304 -15.14 27.07 33.44
C THR A 304 -14.86 25.77 32.69
N THR A 305 -15.87 24.91 32.49
CA THR A 305 -15.70 23.69 31.68
C THR A 305 -15.40 23.97 30.21
N LEU A 306 -15.97 25.04 29.64
CA LEU A 306 -15.72 25.44 28.25
C LEU A 306 -14.32 26.04 28.07
N VAL A 307 -13.88 26.90 28.99
CA VAL A 307 -12.50 27.43 29.03
C VAL A 307 -11.49 26.28 29.21
N LEU A 308 -11.78 25.32 30.08
CA LEU A 308 -10.95 24.13 30.26
C LEU A 308 -10.84 23.33 28.97
N ALA A 309 -11.96 23.02 28.32
CA ALA A 309 -11.96 22.30 27.06
C ALA A 309 -11.16 23.03 25.98
N ALA A 310 -11.24 24.37 25.95
CA ALA A 310 -10.46 25.21 25.04
C ALA A 310 -8.96 25.18 25.35
N VAL A 311 -8.55 25.32 26.62
CA VAL A 311 -7.14 25.27 27.04
C VAL A 311 -6.55 23.88 26.83
N LEU A 312 -7.27 22.82 27.21
CA LEU A 312 -6.85 21.44 26.98
C LEU A 312 -6.74 21.15 25.48
N GLY A 313 -7.69 21.66 24.68
CA GLY A 313 -7.66 21.60 23.23
C GLY A 313 -6.45 22.33 22.63
N LEU A 314 -6.10 23.50 23.17
CA LEU A 314 -4.96 24.29 22.72
C LEU A 314 -3.62 23.64 23.09
N VAL A 315 -3.43 23.22 24.34
CA VAL A 315 -2.21 22.56 24.83
C VAL A 315 -1.97 21.25 24.07
N THR A 316 -3.02 20.48 23.82
CA THR A 316 -2.91 19.26 23.02
C THR A 316 -2.62 19.58 21.56
N ARG A 317 -3.16 20.64 20.97
CA ARG A 317 -2.83 21.07 19.60
C ARG A 317 -1.38 21.54 19.44
N LEU A 318 -0.85 22.24 20.44
CA LEU A 318 0.48 22.87 20.39
C LEU A 318 1.64 21.97 20.86
N SER A 319 1.36 20.79 21.40
CA SER A 319 2.43 19.87 21.81
C SER A 319 2.76 18.88 20.69
N SER A 320 4.03 18.66 20.37
CA SER A 320 4.46 17.59 19.45
C SER A 320 4.28 16.22 20.11
N LEU A 321 3.99 15.20 19.30
CA LEU A 321 3.99 13.82 19.77
C LEU A 321 5.43 13.28 19.80
N PRO A 322 5.79 12.41 20.77
CA PRO A 322 7.13 11.83 20.82
C PRO A 322 7.53 11.11 19.53
N GLY A 323 8.66 11.54 18.96
CA GLY A 323 9.20 11.05 17.69
C GLY A 323 8.63 11.74 16.44
N PHE A 324 7.63 12.61 16.57
CA PHE A 324 7.03 13.37 15.47
C PHE A 324 7.50 14.82 15.48
N THR A 325 7.66 15.41 14.30
CA THR A 325 7.70 16.87 14.15
C THR A 325 6.31 17.47 14.38
N MET A 326 6.21 18.80 14.47
CA MET A 326 4.91 19.47 14.58
C MET A 326 4.01 19.26 13.35
N PRO A 327 4.50 19.38 12.10
CA PRO A 327 3.74 18.98 10.93
C PRO A 327 3.24 17.53 10.98
N GLU A 328 4.12 16.56 11.24
CA GLU A 328 3.73 15.14 11.32
C GLU A 328 2.71 14.88 12.44
N THR A 329 2.81 15.62 13.55
CA THR A 329 1.84 15.56 14.66
C THR A 329 0.46 16.03 14.22
N ARG A 330 0.36 17.13 13.44
CA ARG A 330 -0.90 17.61 12.88
C ARG A 330 -1.48 16.57 11.92
N VAL A 331 -0.65 16.00 11.06
CA VAL A 331 -1.05 14.90 10.16
C VAL A 331 -1.61 13.73 10.96
N TRP A 332 -0.86 13.19 11.93
CA TRP A 332 -1.30 12.07 12.75
C TRP A 332 -2.68 12.31 13.39
N ARG A 333 -2.93 13.52 13.91
CA ARG A 333 -4.22 13.91 14.47
C ARG A 333 -5.31 14.05 13.40
N GLY A 334 -4.99 14.60 12.23
CA GLY A 334 -5.88 14.70 11.08
C GLY A 334 -6.32 13.32 10.59
N LEU A 335 -5.38 12.40 10.41
CA LEU A 335 -5.62 10.99 10.07
C LEU A 335 -6.42 10.24 11.16
N ARG A 336 -6.68 10.85 12.33
CA ARG A 336 -7.54 10.25 13.35
C ARG A 336 -9.00 10.16 12.90
N SER A 337 -9.45 11.07 12.04
CA SER A 337 -10.82 11.12 11.50
C SER A 337 -11.04 10.20 10.29
N MET A 338 -9.96 9.78 9.62
CA MET A 338 -10.05 8.84 8.51
C MET A 338 -10.62 7.51 8.97
N ARG A 339 -11.65 7.05 8.28
CA ARG A 339 -12.21 5.71 8.43
C ARG A 339 -12.48 5.12 7.06
N TYR A 340 -12.35 3.80 7.00
CA TYR A 340 -12.64 3.04 5.80
C TYR A 340 -14.14 3.12 5.52
N ASP A 341 -14.50 3.66 4.35
CA ASP A 341 -15.85 3.53 3.82
C ASP A 341 -15.90 2.31 2.89
N PRO A 342 -16.63 1.25 3.27
CA PRO A 342 -16.75 0.06 2.44
C PRO A 342 -17.54 0.28 1.14
N VAL A 343 -18.33 1.36 1.03
CA VAL A 343 -19.14 1.65 -0.17
C VAL A 343 -18.28 2.28 -1.25
N GLU A 344 -17.44 3.23 -0.88
CA GLU A 344 -16.53 3.90 -1.83
C GLU A 344 -15.20 3.17 -1.99
N ALA A 345 -14.94 2.12 -1.18
CA ALA A 345 -13.66 1.41 -1.08
C ALA A 345 -12.44 2.34 -0.87
N ARG A 346 -12.69 3.56 -0.37
CA ARG A 346 -11.75 4.64 -0.14
C ARG A 346 -11.81 5.08 1.32
N GLY A 347 -10.70 5.65 1.81
CA GLY A 347 -10.69 6.31 3.12
C GLY A 347 -11.35 7.67 3.02
N GLY A 348 -12.48 7.85 3.68
CA GLY A 348 -13.11 9.16 3.83
C GLY A 348 -12.70 9.80 5.15
N THR A 349 -12.50 11.12 5.17
CA THR A 349 -12.50 11.89 6.43
C THR A 349 -13.93 11.91 6.94
N SER A 350 -14.28 10.84 7.63
CA SER A 350 -15.58 10.73 8.24
C SER A 350 -15.68 11.84 9.30
N GLY A 351 -16.69 12.71 9.21
CA GLY A 351 -17.01 13.75 10.21
C GLY A 351 -17.41 13.18 11.58
N ILE A 352 -16.89 12.01 11.94
CA ILE A 352 -17.33 11.15 13.04
C ILE A 352 -16.93 11.69 14.40
N SER A 353 -15.85 12.48 14.52
CA SER A 353 -15.56 13.16 15.78
C SER A 353 -16.69 14.11 16.16
N GLY A 354 -17.28 14.80 15.18
CA GLY A 354 -18.48 15.61 15.34
C GLY A 354 -19.67 14.77 15.79
N TRP A 355 -19.98 13.67 15.08
CA TRP A 355 -21.12 12.82 15.42
C TRP A 355 -21.02 12.08 16.75
N LEU A 356 -19.83 11.71 17.20
CA LEU A 356 -19.64 11.11 18.54
C LEU A 356 -19.84 12.15 19.64
N GLY A 357 -19.39 13.39 19.42
CA GLY A 357 -19.70 14.52 20.29
C GLY A 357 -21.21 14.78 20.33
N VAL A 358 -21.87 14.87 19.16
CA VAL A 358 -23.31 15.07 19.05
C VAL A 358 -24.10 13.93 19.70
N ALA A 359 -23.71 12.67 19.49
CA ALA A 359 -24.39 11.53 20.12
C ALA A 359 -24.17 11.45 21.64
N GLY A 360 -22.99 11.85 22.12
CA GLY A 360 -22.73 12.00 23.56
C GLY A 360 -23.57 13.12 24.17
N VAL A 361 -23.70 14.25 23.49
CA VAL A 361 -24.56 15.37 23.90
C VAL A 361 -26.03 14.98 23.85
N LEU A 362 -26.51 14.33 22.79
CA LEU A 362 -27.89 13.87 22.68
C LEU A 362 -28.22 12.81 23.73
N GLY A 363 -27.31 11.86 24.00
CA GLY A 363 -27.47 10.88 25.06
C GLY A 363 -27.53 11.52 26.45
N ALA A 364 -26.64 12.49 26.71
CA ALA A 364 -26.68 13.30 27.92
C ALA A 364 -28.00 14.05 28.06
N VAL A 365 -28.44 14.77 27.02
CA VAL A 365 -29.71 15.53 26.99
C VAL A 365 -30.91 14.61 27.19
N ALA A 366 -30.96 13.46 26.52
CA ALA A 366 -32.04 12.49 26.69
C ALA A 366 -32.12 12.00 28.15
N THR A 367 -30.97 11.69 28.77
CA THR A 367 -30.92 11.33 30.18
C THR A 367 -31.33 12.49 31.09
N MET A 368 -30.92 13.72 30.80
CA MET A 368 -31.37 14.91 31.53
C MET A 368 -32.89 15.07 31.47
N VAL A 369 -33.49 14.94 30.29
CA VAL A 369 -34.95 15.05 30.09
C VAL A 369 -35.69 13.93 30.80
N THR A 370 -35.18 12.70 30.73
CA THR A 370 -35.81 11.54 31.39
C THR A 370 -35.78 11.69 32.91
N ILE A 371 -34.64 12.12 33.47
CA ILE A 371 -34.50 12.37 34.91
C ILE A 371 -35.38 13.53 35.34
N ALA A 372 -35.41 14.63 34.57
CA ALA A 372 -36.28 15.77 34.85
C ALA A 372 -37.76 15.37 34.85
N GLY A 373 -38.20 14.52 33.92
CA GLY A 373 -39.56 13.99 33.87
C GLY A 373 -39.90 13.09 35.06
N VAL A 374 -39.00 12.17 35.43
CA VAL A 374 -39.17 11.29 36.61
C VAL A 374 -39.18 12.11 37.91
N LEU A 375 -38.30 13.09 38.05
CA LEU A 375 -38.26 13.97 39.22
C LEU A 375 -39.49 14.88 39.29
N SER A 376 -40.00 15.38 38.16
CA SER A 376 -41.21 16.21 38.13
C SER A 376 -42.46 15.43 38.55
N GLY A 377 -42.55 14.15 38.16
CA GLY A 377 -43.60 13.25 38.65
C GLY A 377 -43.43 12.86 40.13
N ALA A 378 -42.19 12.71 40.61
CA ALA A 378 -41.94 12.43 42.02
C ALA A 378 -42.19 13.66 42.92
N THR A 379 -42.00 14.89 42.42
CA THR A 379 -42.32 16.12 43.15
C THR A 379 -43.82 16.35 43.33
N SER A 380 -44.67 15.88 42.41
CA SER A 380 -46.12 16.02 42.55
C SER A 380 -46.71 15.14 43.64
N ASP A 381 -46.02 14.06 44.02
CA ASP A 381 -46.50 13.06 44.98
C ASP A 381 -45.90 13.24 46.40
N GLY A 382 -45.15 14.32 46.66
CA GLY A 382 -44.71 14.73 48.01
C GLY A 382 -43.63 13.86 48.68
N ALA A 383 -43.12 12.83 48.02
CA ALA A 383 -42.13 11.90 48.59
C ALA A 383 -40.69 12.25 48.15
N TRP A 384 -40.06 13.25 48.79
CA TRP A 384 -38.64 13.55 48.57
C TRP A 384 -37.76 13.01 49.70
N PRO A 385 -36.78 12.13 49.42
CA PRO A 385 -35.85 11.68 50.44
C PRO A 385 -34.74 12.71 50.71
N LEU A 386 -34.35 12.87 51.98
CA LEU A 386 -33.39 13.87 52.50
C LEU A 386 -32.00 13.91 51.83
N TRP A 387 -31.60 12.85 51.13
CA TRP A 387 -30.34 12.85 50.36
C TRP A 387 -30.40 13.65 49.07
N ALA A 388 -31.60 14.07 48.64
CA ALA A 388 -31.80 14.84 47.42
C ALA A 388 -31.57 16.36 47.60
N THR A 389 -31.58 16.86 48.85
CA THR A 389 -31.25 18.26 49.20
C THR A 389 -29.76 18.49 49.46
N THR A 390 -28.95 17.44 49.50
CA THR A 390 -27.49 17.49 49.68
C THR A 390 -26.76 17.16 48.38
N GLY A 391 -25.48 17.50 48.28
CA GLY A 391 -24.64 17.35 47.06
C GLY A 391 -24.64 15.96 46.40
N GLY A 392 -25.22 14.93 47.05
CA GLY A 392 -25.48 13.62 46.46
C GLY A 392 -26.40 13.65 45.22
N SER A 393 -27.38 14.57 45.16
CA SER A 393 -28.22 14.72 43.95
C SER A 393 -27.44 15.25 42.75
N MET A 394 -26.48 16.17 42.97
CA MET A 394 -25.57 16.64 41.92
C MET A 394 -24.62 15.54 41.44
N VAL A 395 -24.07 14.73 42.34
CA VAL A 395 -23.21 13.59 41.98
C VAL A 395 -23.98 12.57 41.16
N LEU A 396 -25.20 12.23 41.58
CA LEU A 396 -26.07 11.31 40.85
C LEU A 396 -26.42 11.86 39.45
N TRP A 397 -26.70 13.17 39.34
CA TRP A 397 -26.94 13.84 38.06
C TRP A 397 -25.74 13.77 37.13
N LEU A 398 -24.55 14.04 37.63
CA LEU A 398 -23.30 13.95 36.86
C LEU A 398 -23.02 12.52 36.40
N VAL A 399 -23.20 11.54 37.29
CA VAL A 399 -23.00 10.11 36.99
C VAL A 399 -23.99 9.65 35.92
N LEU A 400 -25.28 10.00 36.04
CA LEU A 400 -26.28 9.61 35.07
C LEU A 400 -26.09 10.31 33.72
N THR A 401 -25.73 11.59 33.71
CA THR A 401 -25.42 12.32 32.47
C THR A 401 -24.20 11.71 31.76
N ALA A 402 -23.16 11.36 32.51
CA ALA A 402 -21.99 10.67 31.99
C ALA A 402 -22.36 9.26 31.47
N ALA A 403 -23.20 8.52 32.19
CA ALA A 403 -23.68 7.21 31.78
C ALA A 403 -24.55 7.27 30.51
N GLY A 404 -25.44 8.27 30.40
CA GLY A 404 -26.25 8.54 29.21
C GLY A 404 -25.41 8.89 27.99
N GLY A 405 -24.43 9.78 28.16
CA GLY A 405 -23.46 10.11 27.12
C GLY A 405 -22.64 8.89 26.67
N ALA A 406 -22.18 8.07 27.61
CA ALA A 406 -21.48 6.82 27.31
C ALA A 406 -22.39 5.81 26.58
N GLY A 407 -23.64 5.65 27.03
CA GLY A 407 -24.65 4.79 26.43
C GLY A 407 -24.97 5.17 24.98
N GLY A 408 -25.20 6.45 24.71
CA GLY A 408 -25.43 6.97 23.35
C GLY A 408 -24.25 6.69 22.40
N VAL A 409 -23.01 6.85 22.90
CA VAL A 409 -21.80 6.51 22.14
C VAL A 409 -21.70 5.00 21.86
N LEU A 410 -22.06 4.14 22.81
CA LEU A 410 -22.04 2.68 22.65
C LEU A 410 -23.10 2.20 21.65
N VAL A 411 -24.34 2.69 21.73
CA VAL A 411 -25.42 2.34 20.80
C VAL A 411 -25.06 2.76 19.38
N LEU A 412 -24.57 3.99 19.19
CA LEU A 412 -24.14 4.47 17.88
C LEU A 412 -22.98 3.64 17.30
N ARG A 413 -22.06 3.16 18.16
CA ARG A 413 -20.99 2.24 17.77
C ARG A 413 -21.54 0.90 17.31
N GLN A 414 -22.51 0.32 18.02
CA GLN A 414 -23.10 -0.98 17.68
C GLN A 414 -23.91 -0.91 16.37
N VAL A 415 -24.82 0.05 16.24
CA VAL A 415 -25.65 0.24 15.03
C VAL A 415 -24.76 0.43 13.80
N ARG A 416 -23.73 1.27 13.89
CA ARG A 416 -22.77 1.44 12.79
C ARG A 416 -21.94 0.20 12.51
N GLY A 417 -21.55 -0.56 13.55
CA GLY A 417 -20.88 -1.85 13.37
C GLY A 417 -21.75 -2.83 12.58
N ALA A 418 -23.06 -2.85 12.82
CA ALA A 418 -24.00 -3.69 12.08
C ALA A 418 -24.18 -3.21 10.62
N VAL A 419 -24.42 -1.91 10.41
CA VAL A 419 -24.58 -1.32 9.07
C VAL A 419 -23.30 -1.45 8.23
N GLY A 420 -22.14 -1.21 8.84
CA GLY A 420 -20.84 -1.37 8.21
C GLY A 420 -20.59 -2.80 7.76
N ARG A 421 -20.89 -3.80 8.60
CA ARG A 421 -20.77 -5.22 8.24
C ARG A 421 -21.61 -5.59 7.02
N ARG A 422 -22.87 -5.14 6.96
CA ARG A 422 -23.76 -5.40 5.81
C ARG A 422 -23.27 -4.74 4.53
N ARG A 423 -22.76 -3.51 4.60
CA ARG A 423 -22.19 -2.79 3.44
C ARG A 423 -20.92 -3.46 2.93
N VAL A 424 -20.00 -3.85 3.82
CA VAL A 424 -18.78 -4.61 3.47
C VAL A 424 -19.14 -5.92 2.77
N ALA A 425 -20.14 -6.66 3.28
CA ALA A 425 -20.56 -7.91 2.66
C ALA A 425 -21.07 -7.71 1.22
N ARG A 426 -21.88 -6.66 0.98
CA ARG A 426 -22.36 -6.31 -0.37
C ARG A 426 -21.22 -5.89 -1.30
N ALA A 427 -20.35 -4.99 -0.86
CA ALA A 427 -19.22 -4.52 -1.66
C ALA A 427 -18.26 -5.66 -2.03
N ARG A 428 -18.03 -6.62 -1.12
CA ARG A 428 -17.25 -7.83 -1.43
C ARG A 428 -17.91 -8.71 -2.47
N ALA A 429 -19.24 -8.88 -2.40
CA ALA A 429 -19.98 -9.64 -3.40
C ALA A 429 -19.90 -8.96 -4.79
N GLU A 430 -20.04 -7.64 -4.85
CA GLU A 430 -19.90 -6.87 -6.09
C GLU A 430 -18.47 -6.90 -6.66
N ALA A 431 -17.46 -6.75 -5.81
CA ALA A 431 -16.06 -6.83 -6.23
C ALA A 431 -15.70 -8.24 -6.74
N ALA A 432 -16.19 -9.29 -6.08
CA ALA A 432 -16.04 -10.66 -6.54
C ALA A 432 -16.71 -10.86 -7.92
N ALA A 433 -17.93 -10.33 -8.11
CA ALA A 433 -18.63 -10.39 -9.39
C ALA A 433 -17.89 -9.64 -10.53
N ARG A 434 -17.33 -8.46 -10.25
CA ARG A 434 -16.53 -7.71 -11.25
C ARG A 434 -15.24 -8.42 -11.60
N ALA A 435 -14.53 -8.96 -10.62
CA ALA A 435 -13.31 -9.73 -10.88
C ALA A 435 -13.62 -10.99 -11.70
N ASP A 436 -14.81 -11.58 -11.51
CA ASP A 436 -15.30 -12.70 -12.31
C ASP A 436 -15.51 -12.33 -13.79
N GLN A 437 -16.07 -11.14 -14.04
CA GLN A 437 -16.26 -10.62 -15.39
C GLN A 437 -14.92 -10.28 -16.05
N LEU A 438 -14.01 -9.62 -15.35
CA LEU A 438 -12.68 -9.27 -15.88
C LEU A 438 -11.85 -10.50 -16.23
N ALA A 439 -12.00 -11.60 -15.48
CA ALA A 439 -11.32 -12.86 -15.78
C ALA A 439 -11.75 -13.50 -17.12
N THR A 440 -12.87 -13.08 -17.71
CA THR A 440 -13.30 -13.55 -19.05
C THR A 440 -12.75 -12.69 -20.19
N VAL A 441 -12.28 -11.47 -19.91
CA VAL A 441 -11.73 -10.55 -20.90
C VAL A 441 -10.27 -10.93 -21.19
N CYS A 442 -9.86 -10.83 -22.46
CA CYS A 442 -8.49 -11.14 -22.87
C CYS A 442 -7.50 -10.10 -22.32
N ALA A 443 -6.58 -10.52 -21.46
CA ALA A 443 -5.52 -9.67 -20.89
C ALA A 443 -4.24 -9.59 -21.75
N CYS A 444 -4.20 -10.24 -22.92
CA CYS A 444 -2.98 -10.34 -23.72
C CYS A 444 -2.44 -9.02 -24.26
N TRP A 445 -3.30 -8.02 -24.40
CA TRP A 445 -2.96 -6.71 -24.93
C TRP A 445 -2.65 -5.70 -23.83
N ASP A 446 -3.22 -5.90 -22.64
CA ASP A 446 -3.13 -4.96 -21.53
C ASP A 446 -2.06 -5.34 -20.50
N SER A 447 -1.61 -6.60 -20.51
CA SER A 447 -0.69 -7.09 -19.50
C SER A 447 0.27 -8.16 -20.01
N ILE A 448 1.52 -8.04 -19.58
CA ILE A 448 2.55 -9.07 -19.73
C ILE A 448 2.49 -10.15 -18.64
N SER A 449 1.68 -9.92 -17.60
CA SER A 449 1.65 -10.81 -16.43
C SER A 449 0.48 -10.55 -15.49
N THR A 450 -0.12 -11.60 -14.93
CA THR A 450 -1.14 -11.48 -13.88
C THR A 450 -0.76 -12.29 -12.65
N TRP A 451 -1.31 -11.93 -11.48
CA TRP A 451 -0.91 -12.49 -10.18
C TRP A 451 -2.08 -12.95 -9.31
N GLY A 452 -1.76 -13.86 -8.38
CA GLY A 452 -2.63 -14.32 -7.31
C GLY A 452 -3.97 -14.88 -7.78
N ALA A 453 -5.06 -14.45 -7.15
CA ALA A 453 -6.40 -14.93 -7.47
C ALA A 453 -6.83 -14.59 -8.90
N ASP A 454 -6.42 -13.43 -9.42
CA ASP A 454 -6.78 -13.01 -10.77
C ASP A 454 -6.01 -13.80 -11.82
N ALA A 455 -4.73 -14.09 -11.60
CA ALA A 455 -3.99 -15.04 -12.45
C ALA A 455 -4.62 -16.41 -12.49
N ARG A 456 -5.07 -16.92 -11.33
CA ARG A 456 -5.73 -18.21 -11.24
C ARG A 456 -7.04 -18.21 -12.02
N ARG A 457 -7.89 -17.20 -11.80
CA ARG A 457 -9.17 -17.06 -12.52
C ARG A 457 -8.96 -16.88 -14.02
N TYR A 458 -8.02 -16.04 -14.43
CA TYR A 458 -7.67 -15.84 -15.84
C TYR A 458 -7.19 -17.15 -16.46
N ALA A 459 -6.30 -17.86 -15.79
CA ALA A 459 -5.84 -19.16 -16.23
C ALA A 459 -6.99 -20.17 -16.36
N GLU A 460 -7.85 -20.29 -15.35
CA GLU A 460 -8.96 -21.26 -15.31
C GLU A 460 -10.09 -20.95 -16.29
N ARG A 461 -10.41 -19.67 -16.50
CA ARG A 461 -11.61 -19.25 -17.24
C ARG A 461 -11.36 -18.78 -18.66
N HIS A 462 -10.16 -18.29 -18.95
CA HIS A 462 -9.82 -17.72 -20.25
C HIS A 462 -8.76 -18.54 -21.00
N LEU A 463 -7.77 -19.08 -20.31
CA LEU A 463 -6.67 -19.79 -20.96
C LEU A 463 -6.96 -21.29 -21.14
N THR A 464 -6.69 -21.81 -22.34
CA THR A 464 -6.82 -23.23 -22.67
C THR A 464 -5.50 -23.96 -22.43
N ILE A 465 -5.55 -25.22 -22.02
CA ILE A 465 -4.33 -26.01 -21.84
C ILE A 465 -3.70 -26.22 -23.22
N ALA A 466 -2.44 -25.78 -23.39
CA ALA A 466 -1.68 -26.06 -24.61
C ALA A 466 -1.45 -27.57 -24.70
N GLY A 467 -1.22 -28.12 -25.90
CA GLY A 467 -0.87 -29.54 -26.11
C GLY A 467 0.38 -30.00 -25.33
N PRO A 468 1.00 -31.16 -25.65
CA PRO A 468 2.02 -31.78 -24.81
C PRO A 468 3.07 -30.76 -24.35
N PRO A 469 3.44 -30.78 -23.06
CA PRO A 469 4.13 -29.68 -22.41
C PRO A 469 5.40 -29.33 -23.17
N VAL A 470 5.50 -28.09 -23.64
CA VAL A 470 6.82 -27.51 -23.91
C VAL A 470 7.58 -27.67 -22.60
N PRO A 471 8.79 -28.28 -22.60
CA PRO A 471 9.54 -28.56 -21.40
C PRO A 471 10.10 -27.26 -20.82
N VAL A 472 9.23 -26.42 -20.29
CA VAL A 472 9.61 -25.40 -19.34
C VAL A 472 9.81 -26.17 -18.05
N ALA A 473 11.06 -26.51 -17.73
CA ALA A 473 11.43 -27.25 -16.52
C ALA A 473 11.28 -26.38 -15.25
N VAL A 474 10.16 -25.69 -15.13
CA VAL A 474 9.74 -25.00 -13.92
C VAL A 474 8.71 -25.90 -13.26
N PRO A 475 9.02 -26.54 -12.11
CA PRO A 475 8.11 -27.44 -11.41
C PRO A 475 6.75 -26.78 -11.17
N ASP A 476 5.67 -27.56 -11.26
CA ASP A 476 4.28 -27.15 -11.03
C ASP A 476 3.73 -26.09 -12.01
N SER A 477 4.48 -25.76 -13.06
CA SER A 477 4.02 -24.87 -14.13
C SER A 477 3.16 -25.61 -15.15
N ARG A 478 2.25 -24.87 -15.78
CA ARG A 478 1.41 -25.33 -16.89
C ARG A 478 1.48 -24.29 -17.99
N LEU A 479 1.84 -24.76 -19.19
CA LEU A 479 1.70 -23.97 -20.39
C LEU A 479 0.23 -23.93 -20.82
N ARG A 480 -0.28 -22.73 -21.02
CA ARG A 480 -1.62 -22.49 -21.54
C ARG A 480 -1.55 -21.55 -22.74
N MET A 481 -2.56 -21.57 -23.60
CA MET A 481 -2.70 -20.66 -24.73
C MET A 481 -3.88 -19.72 -24.49
N CYS A 482 -3.75 -18.47 -24.90
CA CYS A 482 -4.90 -17.60 -25.01
C CYS A 482 -5.66 -17.93 -26.31
N PRO A 483 -6.95 -18.31 -26.23
CA PRO A 483 -7.73 -18.63 -27.43
C PRO A 483 -7.98 -17.42 -28.34
N ALA A 484 -7.92 -16.20 -27.79
CA ALA A 484 -8.18 -14.97 -28.54
C ALA A 484 -6.94 -14.44 -29.29
N SER A 485 -5.75 -14.57 -28.71
CA SER A 485 -4.51 -14.02 -29.28
C SER A 485 -3.53 -15.09 -29.79
N GLY A 486 -3.73 -16.35 -29.42
CA GLY A 486 -2.77 -17.41 -29.69
C GLY A 486 -1.48 -17.30 -28.87
N LEU A 487 -1.34 -16.34 -27.95
CA LEU A 487 -0.11 -16.18 -27.17
C LEU A 487 0.04 -17.28 -26.10
N PRO A 488 1.27 -17.80 -25.89
CA PRO A 488 1.53 -18.75 -24.82
C PRO A 488 1.62 -18.05 -23.46
N TRP A 489 1.14 -18.72 -22.42
CA TRP A 489 1.16 -18.27 -21.04
C TRP A 489 1.71 -19.35 -20.12
N LEU A 490 2.74 -19.02 -19.34
CA LEU A 490 3.23 -19.89 -18.27
C LEU A 490 2.44 -19.62 -16.99
N THR A 491 1.70 -20.62 -16.52
CA THR A 491 0.81 -20.48 -15.36
C THR A 491 1.18 -21.45 -14.24
N GLY A 492 0.92 -21.11 -12.98
CA GLY A 492 1.07 -22.05 -11.86
C GLY A 492 1.39 -21.37 -10.53
N PRO A 493 1.49 -22.12 -9.42
CA PRO A 493 1.91 -21.64 -8.10
C PRO A 493 3.43 -21.37 -8.04
N LEU A 494 3.92 -20.55 -8.98
CA LEU A 494 5.35 -20.38 -9.24
C LEU A 494 5.94 -19.15 -8.55
N GLY A 495 5.11 -18.24 -8.06
CA GLY A 495 5.56 -17.02 -7.40
C GLY A 495 6.02 -17.28 -5.96
N GLN A 496 6.72 -16.30 -5.38
CA GLN A 496 7.15 -16.35 -3.98
C GLN A 496 5.94 -16.59 -3.04
N GLY A 497 6.10 -17.55 -2.13
CA GLY A 497 5.03 -17.96 -1.22
C GLY A 497 3.89 -18.71 -1.91
N GLU A 498 4.18 -19.50 -2.94
CA GLU A 498 3.23 -20.33 -3.71
C GLU A 498 2.10 -19.51 -4.35
N ARG A 499 2.40 -18.26 -4.68
CA ARG A 499 1.44 -17.41 -5.38
C ARG A 499 1.24 -17.94 -6.79
N PHE A 500 -0.03 -17.95 -7.20
CA PHE A 500 -0.37 -18.28 -8.57
C PHE A 500 0.04 -17.13 -9.48
N VAL A 501 0.72 -17.43 -10.57
CA VAL A 501 1.16 -16.44 -11.57
C VAL A 501 0.73 -16.89 -12.95
N ALA A 502 0.53 -15.93 -13.85
CA ALA A 502 0.43 -16.20 -15.28
C ALA A 502 1.33 -15.20 -16.02
N LEU A 503 2.31 -15.71 -16.76
CA LEU A 503 3.31 -14.92 -17.47
C LEU A 503 3.10 -15.06 -18.97
N LYS A 504 2.97 -13.95 -19.68
CA LYS A 504 2.82 -13.93 -21.14
C LYS A 504 4.17 -14.28 -21.79
N GLY A 505 4.13 -15.17 -22.78
CA GLY A 505 5.27 -15.55 -23.61
C GLY A 505 5.27 -14.79 -24.95
N ALA A 506 6.12 -15.21 -25.87
CA ALA A 506 6.24 -14.63 -27.20
C ALA A 506 5.88 -15.66 -28.27
N LEU A 507 5.28 -15.20 -29.37
CA LEU A 507 5.15 -16.01 -30.58
C LEU A 507 6.33 -15.75 -31.50
N ARG A 508 6.74 -16.76 -32.25
CA ARG A 508 7.61 -16.54 -33.40
C ARG A 508 6.77 -15.88 -34.48
N ASP A 509 7.24 -14.77 -35.04
CA ASP A 509 6.78 -14.38 -36.36
C ASP A 509 7.30 -15.44 -37.34
N VAL A 510 6.41 -16.33 -37.77
CA VAL A 510 6.70 -17.23 -38.88
C VAL A 510 6.65 -16.35 -40.12
N ASP A 511 7.84 -16.08 -40.66
CA ASP A 511 8.10 -15.20 -41.80
C ASP A 511 7.60 -15.82 -43.13
N ASP A 512 6.34 -16.25 -43.16
CA ASP A 512 5.65 -16.82 -44.31
C ASP A 512 4.77 -15.79 -45.03
N SER A 513 4.96 -14.49 -44.78
CA SER A 513 4.41 -13.48 -45.69
C SER A 513 5.28 -13.44 -46.95
N PRO A 514 4.77 -13.87 -48.12
CA PRO A 514 5.51 -13.72 -49.37
C PRO A 514 5.87 -12.25 -49.55
N ALA A 515 7.17 -11.99 -49.64
CA ALA A 515 7.86 -10.70 -49.84
C ALA A 515 6.92 -9.49 -50.06
N GLY A 516 6.85 -8.58 -49.08
CA GLY A 516 6.34 -7.22 -49.32
C GLY A 516 5.51 -6.54 -48.24
N ARG A 517 5.41 -7.07 -47.01
CA ARG A 517 4.80 -6.32 -45.90
C ARG A 517 5.85 -5.80 -44.94
N PRO A 518 5.81 -4.51 -44.55
CA PRO A 518 6.69 -3.99 -43.52
C PRO A 518 6.43 -4.78 -42.23
N ALA A 519 7.49 -5.35 -41.66
CA ALA A 519 7.46 -5.96 -40.35
C ALA A 519 6.83 -4.97 -39.37
N THR A 520 5.63 -5.28 -38.88
CA THR A 520 5.11 -4.64 -37.69
C THR A 520 6.00 -5.11 -36.56
N GLN A 521 7.11 -4.41 -36.35
CA GLN A 521 7.83 -4.45 -35.08
C GLN A 521 6.78 -4.21 -34.01
N GLY A 522 6.47 -5.26 -33.25
CA GLY A 522 5.54 -5.19 -32.14
C GLY A 522 6.01 -4.06 -31.23
N PHE A 523 5.28 -2.96 -31.23
CA PHE A 523 5.45 -1.89 -30.27
C PHE A 523 5.10 -2.50 -28.91
N TYR A 524 6.12 -2.85 -28.14
CA TYR A 524 6.01 -2.98 -26.69
C TYR A 524 5.88 -1.55 -26.16
N LEU A 525 4.65 -1.14 -25.84
CA LEU A 525 4.35 0.06 -25.06
C LEU A 525 4.21 -0.30 -23.58
#